data_AF-A0A352XQR1-F1
#
_entry.id   AF-A0A352XQR1-F1
#
_cell.length_a   1.000
_cell.length_b   1.000
_cell.length_c   1.000
_cell.angle_alpha   90.00
_cell.angle_beta   90.00
_cell.angle_gamma   90.00
#
_symmetry.space_group_name_H-M   'P 1'
#
loop_
_entity.id
_entity.type
_entity.pdbx_description
1 polymer ?
#
loop_
_entity_poly.entity_id
_entity_poly.type
_entity_poly.pdbx_seq_one_letter_code
_entity_poly.pdbx_strand_id
1 'polypeptide(L)'
;MRYVNLDSAASTPPLVKVRQAVEDFLPWYSSVHRGAGYKSRLSTYLYEHAREVVMRFSNANPATHVVVFVRNTTEALNLLSHRIVLEAGELILTTR
;
A
#
# COMPACT_ATOMS: atom_id res chain seq x y z
N MET A 1 10.96 -2.21 -33.87
CA MET A 1 12.12 -1.88 -33.01
C MET A 1 12.03 -2.74 -31.76
N ARG A 2 13.11 -3.39 -31.31
CA ARG A 2 13.15 -4.06 -30.00
C ARG A 2 13.42 -2.99 -28.93
N TYR A 3 12.62 -2.98 -27.87
CA TYR A 3 12.75 -2.06 -26.75
C TYR A 3 13.16 -2.86 -25.51
N VAL A 4 14.12 -2.34 -24.75
CA VAL A 4 14.58 -2.91 -23.48
C VAL A 4 14.32 -1.85 -22.40
N ASN A 5 13.46 -2.17 -21.44
CA ASN A 5 13.14 -1.25 -20.35
C ASN A 5 14.22 -1.32 -19.27
N LEU A 6 14.99 -0.23 -19.11
CA LEU A 6 15.98 -0.06 -18.03
C LEU A 6 15.54 0.99 -16.99
N ASP A 7 14.28 1.45 -17.03
CA ASP A 7 13.73 2.49 -16.17
C ASP A 7 12.68 1.95 -15.19
N SER A 8 12.89 0.73 -14.69
CA SER A 8 11.93 0.08 -13.78
C SER A 8 11.84 0.77 -12.41
N ALA A 9 12.85 1.57 -12.05
CA ALA A 9 12.87 2.36 -10.82
C ALA A 9 11.88 3.54 -10.86
N ALA A 10 11.68 4.17 -12.03
CA ALA A 10 10.67 5.21 -12.19
C ALA A 10 9.26 4.63 -12.14
N SER A 11 9.05 3.51 -12.86
CA SER A 11 7.81 2.73 -12.76
C SER A 11 8.02 1.31 -13.26
N THR A 12 7.62 0.33 -12.44
CA THR A 12 7.69 -1.08 -12.80
C THR A 12 6.41 -1.50 -13.53
N PRO A 13 6.47 -2.01 -14.77
CA PRO A 13 5.30 -2.57 -15.45
C PRO A 13 4.65 -3.68 -14.62
N PRO A 14 3.32 -3.82 -14.64
CA PRO A 14 2.64 -4.82 -13.83
C PRO A 14 3.08 -6.23 -14.25
N LEU A 15 3.49 -7.03 -13.27
CA LEU A 15 3.74 -8.45 -13.49
C LEU A 15 2.44 -9.13 -13.94
N VAL A 16 2.55 -10.14 -14.81
CA VAL A 16 1.38 -10.87 -15.35
C VAL A 16 0.45 -11.35 -14.23
N LYS A 17 1.00 -11.84 -13.12
CA LYS A 17 0.23 -12.30 -11.95
C LYS A 17 -0.55 -11.16 -11.27
N VAL A 18 0.01 -9.96 -11.21
CA VAL A 18 -0.65 -8.78 -10.61
C VAL A 18 -1.81 -8.35 -11.50
N ARG A 19 -1.58 -8.25 -12.82
CA ARG A 19 -2.64 -7.94 -13.79
C ARG A 19 -3.81 -8.94 -13.67
N GLN A 20 -3.51 -10.23 -13.67
CA GLN A 20 -4.54 -11.28 -13.58
C GLN A 20 -5.32 -11.20 -12.26
N ALA A 21 -4.63 -11.02 -11.12
CA ALA A 21 -5.30 -10.90 -9.82
C ALA A 21 -6.27 -9.71 -9.74
N VAL A 22 -5.92 -8.58 -10.37
CA VAL A 22 -6.82 -7.43 -10.46
C VAL A 22 -8.01 -7.74 -11.36
N GLU A 23 -7.77 -8.26 -12.56
CA GLU A 23 -8.83 -8.64 -13.52
C GLU A 23 -9.82 -9.64 -12.92
N ASP A 24 -9.33 -10.66 -12.23
CA ASP A 24 -10.15 -11.69 -11.58
C ASP A 24 -10.99 -11.12 -10.42
N PHE A 25 -10.49 -10.09 -9.73
CA PHE A 25 -11.20 -9.45 -8.62
C PHE A 25 -12.27 -8.45 -9.08
N LEU A 26 -12.10 -7.76 -10.20
CA LEU A 26 -12.99 -6.69 -10.66
C LEU A 26 -14.50 -7.03 -10.64
N PRO A 27 -14.97 -8.24 -11.05
CA PRO A 27 -16.38 -8.61 -10.98
C PRO A 27 -16.96 -8.65 -9.55
N TRP A 28 -16.09 -8.79 -8.54
CA TRP A 28 -16.42 -8.89 -7.12
C TRP A 28 -16.29 -7.57 -6.37
N TYR A 29 -15.81 -6.53 -7.03
CA TYR A 29 -15.57 -5.21 -6.44
C TYR A 29 -16.80 -4.68 -5.70
N SER A 30 -16.58 -4.29 -4.44
CA SER A 30 -17.57 -3.65 -3.58
C SER A 30 -16.87 -2.83 -2.50
N SER A 31 -17.65 -2.11 -1.70
CA SER A 31 -17.12 -1.32 -0.59
C SER A 31 -16.47 -2.22 0.46
N VAL A 32 -15.30 -1.81 0.94
CA VAL A 32 -14.58 -2.44 2.05
C VAL A 32 -15.12 -1.88 3.37
N HIS A 33 -15.34 -2.74 4.38
CA HIS A 33 -15.82 -2.38 5.73
C HIS A 33 -17.16 -1.63 5.78
N ARG A 34 -17.94 -1.60 4.68
CA ARG A 34 -19.15 -0.76 4.57
C ARG A 34 -20.39 -1.51 4.08
N GLY A 35 -20.43 -2.83 4.16
CA GLY A 35 -21.56 -3.61 3.69
C GLY A 35 -21.63 -5.01 4.28
N ALA A 36 -22.86 -5.51 4.44
CA ALA A 36 -23.13 -6.87 4.92
C ALA A 36 -23.24 -7.90 3.76
N GLY A 37 -23.32 -7.43 2.52
CA GLY A 37 -23.44 -8.29 1.33
C GLY A 37 -22.18 -9.09 1.04
N TYR A 38 -22.33 -10.22 0.33
CA TYR A 38 -21.22 -11.13 0.02
C TYR A 38 -20.02 -10.44 -0.64
N LYS A 39 -20.25 -9.62 -1.68
CA LYS A 39 -19.16 -8.89 -2.38
C LYS A 39 -18.39 -7.94 -1.46
N SER A 40 -19.09 -7.26 -0.54
CA SER A 40 -18.46 -6.35 0.44
C SER A 40 -17.62 -7.11 1.46
N ARG A 41 -18.11 -8.26 1.97
CA ARG A 41 -17.34 -9.15 2.84
C ARG A 41 -16.11 -9.71 2.13
N LEU A 42 -16.23 -10.15 0.87
CA LEU A 42 -15.11 -10.64 0.07
C LEU A 42 -14.07 -9.55 -0.20
N SER A 43 -14.50 -8.35 -0.60
CA SER A 43 -13.60 -7.21 -0.80
C SER A 43 -12.86 -6.84 0.49
N THR A 44 -13.57 -6.88 1.62
CA THR A 44 -12.98 -6.62 2.94
C THR A 44 -11.94 -7.68 3.32
N TYR A 45 -12.27 -8.96 3.14
CA TYR A 45 -11.35 -10.06 3.39
C TYR A 45 -10.06 -9.92 2.56
N LEU A 46 -10.18 -9.66 1.26
CA LEU A 46 -9.03 -9.51 0.38
C LEU A 46 -8.19 -8.27 0.73
N TYR A 47 -8.82 -7.17 1.13
CA TYR A 47 -8.14 -5.96 1.56
C TYR A 47 -7.33 -6.17 2.85
N GLU A 48 -7.91 -6.83 3.86
CA GLU A 48 -7.17 -7.15 5.09
C GLU A 48 -6.10 -8.23 4.85
N HIS A 49 -6.36 -9.21 3.98
CA HIS A 49 -5.34 -10.16 3.57
C HIS A 49 -4.14 -9.47 2.90
N ALA A 50 -4.40 -8.49 2.02
CA ALA A 50 -3.33 -7.68 1.43
C ALA A 50 -2.54 -6.92 2.51
N ARG A 51 -3.20 -6.40 3.55
CA ARG A 51 -2.54 -5.75 4.69
C ARG A 51 -1.59 -6.70 5.42
N GLU A 52 -2.02 -7.93 5.67
CA GLU A 52 -1.18 -8.97 6.30
C GLU A 52 0.03 -9.33 5.44
N VAL A 53 -0.16 -9.44 4.11
CA VAL A 53 0.94 -9.72 3.18
C VAL A 53 1.99 -8.62 3.25
N VAL A 54 1.59 -7.34 3.25
CA VAL A 54 2.51 -6.20 3.37
C VAL A 54 3.20 -6.18 4.74
N MET A 55 2.49 -6.43 5.84
CA MET A 55 3.08 -6.55 7.17
C MET A 55 4.20 -7.60 7.20
N ARG A 56 3.93 -8.80 6.65
CA ARG A 56 4.94 -9.89 6.59
C ARG A 56 6.11 -9.54 5.68
N PHE A 57 5.84 -8.97 4.51
CA PHE A 57 6.88 -8.55 3.56
C PHE A 57 7.85 -7.54 4.20
N SER A 58 7.32 -6.60 5.00
CA SER A 58 8.11 -5.60 5.72
C SER A 58 8.69 -6.10 7.05
N ASN A 59 8.53 -7.38 7.38
CA ASN A 59 8.94 -7.97 8.66
C ASN A 59 8.40 -7.22 9.90
N ALA A 60 7.19 -6.66 9.79
CA ALA A 60 6.56 -5.86 10.83
C ALA A 60 5.89 -6.73 11.90
N ASN A 61 6.11 -6.42 13.18
CA ASN A 61 5.44 -7.09 14.31
C ASN A 61 3.97 -6.60 14.43
N PRO A 62 2.96 -7.46 14.26
CA PRO A 62 1.54 -7.08 14.36
C PRO A 62 1.09 -6.65 15.75
N ALA A 63 1.86 -6.93 16.80
CA ALA A 63 1.56 -6.45 18.15
C ALA A 63 1.86 -4.96 18.35
N THR A 64 2.76 -4.38 17.53
CA THR A 64 3.26 -3.00 17.71
C THR A 64 3.22 -2.15 16.44
N HIS A 65 3.02 -2.76 15.28
CA HIS A 65 3.01 -2.06 13.99
C HIS A 65 1.67 -2.25 13.28
N VAL A 66 1.35 -1.27 12.43
CA VAL A 66 0.19 -1.27 11.57
C VAL A 66 0.60 -0.80 10.18
N VAL A 67 0.08 -1.46 9.13
CA VAL A 67 0.21 -0.96 7.76
C VAL A 67 -0.86 0.10 7.53
N VAL A 68 -0.50 1.21 6.89
CA VAL A 68 -1.43 2.25 6.43
C VAL A 68 -1.31 2.32 4.91
N PHE A 69 -2.42 2.10 4.20
CA PHE A 69 -2.44 2.20 2.74
C PHE A 69 -2.66 3.66 2.32
N VAL A 70 -1.79 4.15 1.45
CA VAL A 70 -1.85 5.49 0.84
C VAL A 70 -1.59 5.36 -0.67
N ARG A 71 -1.75 6.44 -1.43
CA ARG A 71 -1.65 6.43 -2.90
C ARG A 71 -0.23 6.21 -3.39
N ASN A 72 0.77 6.75 -2.69
CA ASN A 72 2.18 6.67 -3.07
C ASN A 72 3.13 7.04 -1.90
N THR A 73 4.44 6.90 -2.14
CA THR A 73 5.50 7.22 -1.17
C THR A 73 5.46 8.67 -0.69
N THR A 74 5.22 9.63 -1.59
CA THR A 74 5.18 11.06 -1.23
C THR A 74 4.03 11.37 -0.28
N GLU A 75 2.85 10.77 -0.49
CA GLU A 75 1.73 10.90 0.44
C GLU A 75 2.05 10.25 1.80
N ALA A 76 2.76 9.12 1.82
CA ALA A 76 3.18 8.49 3.08
C ALA A 76 4.09 9.43 3.90
N LEU A 77 5.07 10.06 3.24
CA LEU A 77 5.99 10.99 3.88
C LEU A 77 5.28 12.25 4.37
N ASN A 78 4.36 12.81 3.58
CA ASN A 78 3.56 13.96 3.99
C ASN A 78 2.62 13.62 5.16
N LEU A 79 2.01 12.44 5.14
CA LEU A 79 1.18 11.98 6.25
C LEU A 79 2.00 11.93 7.54
N LEU A 80 3.24 11.40 7.48
CA LEU A 80 4.15 11.39 8.61
C LEU A 80 4.52 12.81 9.06
N SER A 81 4.91 13.70 8.13
CA SER A 81 5.34 15.05 8.48
C SER A 81 4.25 15.87 9.17
N HIS A 82 2.98 15.67 8.79
CA HIS A 82 1.85 16.34 9.44
C HIS A 82 1.50 15.79 10.84
N ARG A 83 2.08 14.64 11.24
CA ARG A 83 1.86 14.04 12.56
C ARG A 83 3.04 14.23 13.51
N ILE A 84 4.21 14.56 13.00
CA ILE A 84 5.35 14.95 13.81
C ILE A 84 5.10 16.38 14.34
N VAL A 85 5.08 16.51 15.66
CA VAL A 85 5.10 17.81 16.36
C VAL A 85 6.49 17.98 16.91
N LEU A 86 7.15 19.10 16.55
CA LEU A 86 8.48 19.42 17.06
C LEU A 86 8.36 20.48 18.16
N GLU A 87 9.07 20.27 19.26
CA GLU A 87 9.26 21.26 20.31
C GLU A 87 10.40 22.23 19.96
N ALA A 88 10.44 23.35 20.68
CA ALA A 88 11.50 24.33 20.49
C ALA A 88 12.88 23.71 20.80
N GLY A 89 13.78 23.73 19.82
CA GLY A 89 15.12 23.16 19.94
C GLY A 89 15.27 21.77 19.32
N GLU A 90 14.20 21.14 18.85
CA GLU A 90 14.28 19.87 18.11
C GLU A 90 14.62 20.07 16.63
N LEU A 91 15.30 19.09 16.02
CA LEU A 91 15.80 19.17 14.64
C LEU A 91 15.46 17.88 13.87
N ILE A 92 15.15 18.03 12.59
CA ILE A 92 15.03 16.89 11.65
C ILE A 92 16.39 16.66 10.98
N LEU A 93 16.92 15.46 11.12
CA LEU A 93 18.14 15.02 10.43
C LEU A 93 17.79 14.28 9.15
N THR A 94 18.41 14.65 8.04
CA THR A 94 18.26 14.00 6.73
C THR A 94 19.59 13.91 6.02
N THR A 95 19.73 12.96 5.09
CA THR A 95 20.85 12.90 4.16
C THR A 95 20.55 13.70 2.89
N ARG A 96 21.60 14.03 2.11
CA ARG A 96 21.46 14.53 0.73
C ARG A 96 21.33 13.37 -0.25
#